data_AF-A0A848MV30-F1
#
_entry.id   AF-A0A848MV30-F1
#
_cell.length_a   1.000
_cell.length_b   1.000
_cell.length_c   1.000
_cell.angle_alpha   90.00
_cell.angle_beta   90.00
_cell.angle_gamma   90.00
#
_symmetry.space_group_name_H-M   'P 1'
#
loop_
_entity.id
_entity.type
_entity.pdbx_description
1 polymer ?
#
loop_
_entity_poly.entity_id
_entity_poly.type
_entity_poly.pdbx_seq_one_letter_code
_entity_poly.pdbx_strand_id
1 'polypeptide(L)'
;MFILKNKYEGLLKVVVHVIVFIGIISMAMKVQMEQSNFDNSINNVQFSRKLAYDSNNELKEYVDKNYIQQIIWKTYPLLVYPESISSRVLFKREANQKSIDEAWQDVMNLVEDYEQKETELGLLMEN
;
A
#
# COMPACT_ATOMS: atom_id res chain seq x y z
N MET A 1 -31.30 -44.03 23.76
CA MET A 1 -29.97 -43.39 23.97
C MET A 1 -29.19 -43.18 22.67
N PHE A 2 -29.18 -44.13 21.73
CA PHE A 2 -28.44 -44.04 20.44
C PHE A 2 -28.90 -42.91 19.49
N ILE A 3 -30.21 -42.66 19.37
CA ILE A 3 -30.76 -41.64 18.45
C ILE A 3 -30.38 -40.22 18.88
N LEU A 4 -30.36 -39.95 20.19
CA LEU A 4 -29.92 -38.66 20.73
C LEU A 4 -28.43 -38.43 20.45
N LYS A 5 -27.57 -39.45 20.65
CA LYS A 5 -26.13 -39.37 20.40
C LYS A 5 -25.81 -39.03 18.92
N ASN A 6 -26.44 -39.70 17.96
CA ASN A 6 -26.26 -39.39 16.53
C ASN A 6 -26.76 -37.99 16.14
N LYS A 7 -27.84 -37.51 16.79
CA LYS A 7 -28.38 -36.17 16.55
C LYS A 7 -27.46 -35.07 17.11
N TYR A 8 -26.86 -35.29 18.29
CA TYR A 8 -25.85 -34.38 18.85
C TYR A 8 -24.53 -34.41 18.07
N GLU A 9 -24.07 -35.58 17.60
CA GLU A 9 -22.89 -35.69 16.74
C GLU A 9 -23.10 -35.01 15.37
N GLY A 10 -24.29 -35.13 14.78
CA GLY A 10 -24.67 -34.42 13.57
C GLY A 10 -24.70 -32.90 13.77
N LEU A 11 -25.29 -32.43 14.87
CA LEU A 11 -25.32 -31.01 15.24
C LEU A 11 -23.90 -30.47 15.46
N LEU A 12 -23.06 -31.21 16.19
CA LEU A 12 -21.67 -30.82 16.46
C LEU A 12 -20.86 -30.69 15.17
N LYS A 13 -21.03 -31.62 14.22
CA LYS A 13 -20.39 -31.53 12.90
C LYS A 13 -20.81 -30.27 12.16
N VAL A 14 -22.12 -29.95 12.12
CA VAL A 14 -22.62 -28.73 11.48
C VAL A 14 -22.03 -27.48 12.13
N VAL A 15 -22.00 -27.42 13.47
CA VAL A 15 -21.43 -26.29 14.22
C VAL A 15 -19.94 -26.11 13.91
N VAL A 16 -19.16 -27.20 13.90
CA VAL A 16 -17.73 -27.14 13.54
C VAL A 16 -17.53 -26.64 12.11
N HIS A 17 -18.34 -27.09 11.15
CA HIS A 17 -18.25 -26.62 9.76
C HIS A 17 -18.59 -25.13 9.65
N VAL A 18 -19.60 -24.65 10.37
CA VAL A 18 -19.97 -23.23 10.41
C VAL A 18 -18.84 -22.39 10.99
N ILE A 19 -18.21 -22.84 12.09
CA ILE A 19 -17.06 -22.13 12.70
C ILE A 19 -15.88 -22.05 11.73
N VAL A 20 -15.55 -23.16 11.07
CA VAL A 20 -14.46 -23.19 10.06
C VAL A 20 -14.77 -22.24 8.90
N PHE A 21 -16.01 -22.26 8.41
CA PHE A 21 -16.43 -21.41 7.29
C PHE A 21 -16.35 -19.92 7.64
N ILE A 22 -16.82 -19.52 8.84
CA ILE A 22 -16.70 -18.14 9.34
C ILE A 22 -15.23 -17.75 9.47
N GLY A 23 -14.38 -18.66 9.96
CA GLY A 23 -12.94 -18.43 10.09
C GLY A 23 -12.27 -18.14 8.74
N ILE A 24 -12.58 -18.92 7.70
CA ILE A 24 -12.04 -18.73 6.35
C ILE A 24 -12.51 -17.38 5.77
N ILE A 25 -13.80 -17.05 5.88
CA ILE A 25 -14.33 -15.78 5.39
C ILE A 25 -13.65 -14.61 6.11
N SER A 26 -13.53 -14.66 7.44
CA SER A 26 -12.92 -13.60 8.23
C SER A 26 -11.45 -13.37 7.83
N MET A 27 -10.71 -14.46 7.61
CA MET A 27 -9.33 -14.41 7.12
C MET A 27 -9.26 -13.79 5.71
N ALA A 28 -10.14 -14.20 4.81
CA ALA A 28 -10.21 -13.66 3.45
C ALA A 28 -10.56 -12.17 3.43
N MET A 29 -11.51 -11.73 4.26
CA MET A 29 -11.87 -10.32 4.40
C MET A 29 -10.71 -9.49 4.94
N LYS A 30 -9.98 -10.00 5.95
CA LYS A 30 -8.80 -9.32 6.50
C LYS A 30 -7.73 -9.13 5.43
N VAL A 31 -7.45 -10.17 4.65
CA VAL A 31 -6.48 -10.12 3.55
C VAL A 31 -6.94 -9.12 2.48
N GLN A 32 -8.19 -9.16 2.06
CA GLN A 32 -8.72 -8.18 1.08
C GLN A 32 -8.62 -6.74 1.59
N MET A 33 -8.89 -6.51 2.88
CA MET A 33 -8.74 -5.19 3.49
C MET A 33 -7.29 -4.71 3.49
N GLU A 34 -6.34 -5.58 3.84
CA GLU A 34 -4.90 -5.26 3.81
C GLU A 34 -4.43 -4.93 2.38
N GLN A 35 -4.88 -5.69 1.37
CA GLN A 35 -4.57 -5.40 -0.02
C GLN A 35 -5.19 -4.08 -0.49
N SER A 36 -6.46 -3.83 -0.15
CA SER A 36 -7.14 -2.59 -0.54
C SER A 36 -6.46 -1.36 0.07
N ASN A 37 -5.98 -1.46 1.31
CA ASN A 37 -5.22 -0.38 1.94
C ASN A 37 -3.85 -0.16 1.25
N PHE A 38 -3.18 -1.25 0.86
CA PHE A 38 -1.95 -1.17 0.08
C PHE A 38 -2.16 -0.49 -1.27
N ASP A 39 -3.14 -0.96 -2.06
CA ASP A 39 -3.46 -0.41 -3.38
C ASP A 39 -3.81 1.08 -3.28
N ASN A 40 -4.61 1.46 -2.27
CA ASN A 40 -4.95 2.85 -2.02
C ASN A 40 -3.72 3.71 -1.67
N SER A 41 -2.78 3.16 -0.90
CA SER A 41 -1.56 3.88 -0.52
C SER A 41 -0.64 4.08 -1.72
N ILE A 42 -0.46 3.07 -2.57
CA ILE A 42 0.27 3.18 -3.84
C ILE A 42 -0.36 4.25 -4.74
N ASN A 43 -1.68 4.20 -4.93
CA ASN A 43 -2.40 5.17 -5.74
C ASN A 43 -2.24 6.60 -5.20
N ASN A 44 -2.26 6.78 -3.88
CA ASN A 44 -2.07 8.09 -3.26
C ASN A 44 -0.66 8.65 -3.50
N VAL A 45 0.38 7.81 -3.42
CA VAL A 45 1.75 8.20 -3.74
C VAL A 45 1.86 8.63 -5.21
N GLN A 46 1.37 7.79 -6.13
CA GLN A 46 1.40 8.08 -7.57
C GLN A 46 0.59 9.35 -7.92
N PHE A 47 -0.56 9.55 -7.26
CA PHE A 47 -1.37 10.75 -7.45
C PHE A 47 -0.66 12.01 -6.93
N SER A 48 -0.08 11.94 -5.72
CA SER A 48 0.70 13.06 -5.14
C SER A 48 1.89 13.41 -6.04
N ARG A 49 2.58 12.40 -6.59
CA ARG A 49 3.67 12.60 -7.55
C ARG A 49 3.17 13.30 -8.81
N LYS A 50 2.09 12.82 -9.43
CA LYS A 50 1.49 13.47 -10.62
C LYS A 50 1.06 14.91 -10.36
N LEU A 51 0.55 15.21 -9.17
CA LEU A 51 0.18 16.57 -8.81
C LEU A 51 1.39 17.50 -8.76
N ALA A 52 2.59 17.02 -8.45
CA ALA A 52 3.79 17.85 -8.37
C ALA A 52 4.16 18.52 -9.70
N TYR A 53 3.74 17.94 -10.82
CA TYR A 53 4.04 18.42 -12.16
C TYR A 53 2.87 19.16 -12.81
N ASP A 54 3.18 20.13 -13.65
CA ASP A 54 2.22 20.83 -14.50
C ASP A 54 1.98 20.11 -15.85
N SER A 55 1.29 20.77 -16.78
CA SER A 55 1.03 20.21 -18.11
C SER A 55 2.27 20.10 -19.01
N ASN A 56 3.34 20.84 -18.68
CA ASN A 56 4.61 20.82 -19.39
C ASN A 56 5.60 19.83 -18.77
N ASN A 57 5.17 19.08 -17.74
CA ASN A 57 6.00 18.18 -16.96
C ASN A 57 7.10 18.92 -16.17
N GLU A 58 6.84 20.18 -15.79
CA GLU A 58 7.71 20.98 -14.92
C GLU A 58 7.18 20.95 -13.48
N LEU A 59 8.09 21.05 -12.50
CA LEU A 59 7.72 21.12 -11.09
C LEU A 59 6.98 22.41 -10.79
N LYS A 60 5.76 22.28 -10.25
CA LYS A 60 4.95 23.43 -9.83
C LYS A 60 5.63 24.24 -8.72
N GLU A 61 5.29 25.53 -8.65
CA GLU A 61 5.86 26.46 -7.68
C GLU A 61 5.61 26.08 -6.22
N TYR A 62 4.46 25.47 -5.91
CA TYR A 62 4.14 25.06 -4.55
C TYR A 62 4.91 23.82 -4.07
N VAL A 63 5.62 23.13 -4.97
CA VAL A 63 6.41 21.95 -4.61
C VAL A 63 7.64 22.43 -3.84
N ASP A 64 7.57 22.30 -2.52
CA ASP A 64 8.62 22.66 -1.59
C ASP A 64 9.18 21.42 -0.89
N LYS A 65 10.23 21.62 -0.08
CA LYS A 65 10.83 20.55 0.73
C LYS A 65 9.81 19.80 1.59
N ASN A 66 8.80 20.48 2.14
CA ASN A 66 7.78 19.87 2.97
C ASN A 66 6.87 18.94 2.15
N TYR A 67 6.49 19.34 0.95
CA TYR A 67 5.75 18.52 0.00
C TYR A 67 6.51 17.23 -0.33
N ILE A 68 7.79 17.33 -0.64
CA ILE A 68 8.68 16.19 -0.92
C ILE A 68 8.75 15.26 0.30
N GLN A 69 8.98 15.80 1.50
CA GLN A 69 9.02 15.03 2.74
C GLN A 69 7.73 14.27 3.02
N GLN A 70 6.57 14.91 2.80
CA GLN A 70 5.27 14.26 2.99
C GLN A 70 5.08 13.08 2.05
N ILE A 71 5.53 13.17 0.80
CA ILE A 71 5.44 12.05 -0.13
C ILE A 71 6.37 10.92 0.30
N ILE A 72 7.63 11.22 0.67
CA ILE A 72 8.56 10.22 1.18
C ILE A 72 7.98 9.47 2.40
N TRP A 73 7.38 10.20 3.35
CA TRP A 73 6.75 9.60 4.53
C TRP A 73 5.54 8.73 4.21
N LYS A 74 4.78 9.05 3.16
CA LYS A 74 3.67 8.20 2.69
C LYS A 74 4.18 6.91 2.03
N THR A 75 5.31 6.99 1.33
CA THR A 75 5.86 5.83 0.59
C THR A 75 6.68 4.91 1.48
N TYR A 76 7.39 5.45 2.47
CA TYR A 76 8.31 4.67 3.32
C TYR A 76 7.68 3.44 4.00
N PRO A 77 6.47 3.50 4.58
CA PRO A 77 5.82 2.31 5.17
C PRO A 77 5.57 1.19 4.16
N LEU A 78 5.42 1.51 2.86
CA LEU A 78 5.17 0.52 1.81
C LEU A 78 6.36 -0.39 1.56
N LEU A 79 7.59 0.07 1.86
CA LEU A 79 8.81 -0.73 1.73
C LEU A 79 8.83 -1.96 2.65
N VAL A 80 8.01 -1.97 3.70
CA VAL A 80 7.93 -3.05 4.69
C VAL A 80 6.70 -3.95 4.47
N TYR A 81 5.87 -3.63 3.46
CA TYR A 81 4.66 -4.40 3.15
C TYR A 81 4.99 -5.79 2.55
N PRO A 82 4.18 -6.84 2.82
CA PRO A 82 3.09 -6.88 3.78
C PRO A 82 3.55 -7.07 5.23
N GLU A 83 2.88 -6.38 6.15
CA GLU A 83 3.20 -6.42 7.58
C GLU A 83 2.77 -7.75 8.24
N SER A 84 1.61 -8.30 7.85
CA SER A 84 1.05 -9.48 8.51
C SER A 84 1.52 -10.80 7.89
N ILE A 85 1.70 -11.83 8.73
CA ILE A 85 2.06 -13.19 8.29
C ILE A 85 1.00 -13.76 7.35
N SER A 86 -0.28 -13.53 7.66
CA SER A 86 -1.42 -13.93 6.81
C SER A 86 -1.29 -13.40 5.39
N SER A 87 -0.94 -12.13 5.26
CA SER A 87 -0.77 -11.45 3.99
C SER A 87 0.49 -11.88 3.24
N ARG A 88 1.60 -12.12 3.96
CA ARG A 88 2.82 -12.66 3.37
C ARG A 88 2.62 -14.02 2.70
N VAL A 89 1.75 -14.86 3.26
CA VAL A 89 1.47 -16.21 2.73
C VAL A 89 0.46 -16.17 1.58
N LEU A 90 -0.50 -15.23 1.63
CA LEU A 90 -1.65 -15.23 0.73
C LEU A 90 -1.50 -14.28 -0.47
N PHE A 91 -0.52 -13.37 -0.49
CA PHE A 91 -0.32 -12.43 -1.59
C PHE A 91 0.70 -12.84 -2.64
N LYS A 92 0.49 -12.34 -3.87
CA LYS A 92 1.47 -12.36 -4.96
C LYS A 92 2.59 -11.37 -4.66
N ARG A 93 3.56 -11.81 -3.85
CA ARG A 93 4.68 -10.99 -3.35
C ARG A 93 5.41 -10.22 -4.46
N GLU A 94 5.60 -10.82 -5.63
CA GLU A 94 6.29 -10.20 -6.77
C GLU A 94 5.54 -8.99 -7.35
N ALA A 95 4.21 -9.07 -7.49
CA ALA A 95 3.43 -7.97 -8.06
C ALA A 95 3.40 -6.77 -7.12
N ASN A 96 3.20 -7.01 -5.81
CA ASN A 96 3.21 -5.94 -4.82
C ASN A 96 4.61 -5.33 -4.68
N GLN A 97 5.68 -6.15 -4.71
CA GLN A 97 7.05 -5.65 -4.69
C GLN A 97 7.31 -4.74 -5.89
N LYS A 98 6.90 -5.16 -7.09
CA LYS A 98 7.04 -4.33 -8.29
C LYS A 98 6.33 -2.98 -8.14
N SER A 99 5.11 -2.95 -7.61
CA SER A 99 4.39 -1.70 -7.36
C SER A 99 5.08 -0.82 -6.31
N ILE A 100 5.69 -1.41 -5.29
CA ILE A 100 6.50 -0.68 -4.29
C ILE A 100 7.73 -0.07 -4.96
N ASP A 101 8.44 -0.85 -5.76
CA ASP A 101 9.67 -0.40 -6.44
C ASP A 101 9.36 0.74 -7.42
N GLU A 102 8.27 0.62 -8.19
CA GLU A 102 7.79 1.68 -9.10
C GLU A 102 7.41 2.94 -8.34
N ALA A 103 6.63 2.82 -7.26
CA ALA A 103 6.23 3.96 -6.45
C ALA A 103 7.42 4.63 -5.75
N TRP A 104 8.41 3.85 -5.31
CA TRP A 104 9.62 4.38 -4.70
C TRP A 104 10.48 5.12 -5.73
N GLN A 105 10.65 4.54 -6.92
CA GLN A 105 11.40 5.18 -7.99
C GLN A 105 10.75 6.49 -8.43
N ASP A 106 9.41 6.53 -8.54
CA ASP A 106 8.67 7.74 -8.85
C ASP A 106 8.92 8.87 -7.84
N VAL A 107 9.06 8.54 -6.56
CA VAL A 107 9.38 9.49 -5.50
C VAL A 107 10.83 9.94 -5.57
N MET A 108 11.78 9.03 -5.83
CA MET A 108 13.19 9.40 -5.96
C MET A 108 13.42 10.34 -7.15
N ASN A 109 12.77 10.08 -8.30
CA ASN A 109 12.82 10.98 -9.45
C ASN A 109 12.28 12.38 -9.09
N LEU A 110 11.19 12.45 -8.32
CA LEU A 110 10.63 13.72 -7.84
C LEU A 110 11.60 14.46 -6.90
N VAL A 111 12.35 13.73 -6.07
CA VAL A 111 13.40 14.32 -5.20
C VAL A 111 14.52 14.90 -6.05
N GLU A 112 15.01 14.15 -7.04
CA GLU A 112 16.07 14.59 -7.95
C GLU A 112 15.66 15.85 -8.73
N ASP A 113 14.46 15.86 -9.30
CA ASP A 113 13.93 17.02 -10.02
C ASP A 113 13.86 18.26 -9.10
N TYR A 114 13.48 18.08 -7.83
CA TYR A 114 13.39 19.17 -6.86
C TYR A 114 14.78 19.71 -6.49
N GLU A 115 15.75 18.83 -6.23
CA GLU A 115 17.14 19.22 -5.94
C GLU A 115 17.79 19.97 -7.11
N GLN A 116 17.50 19.56 -8.34
CA GLN A 116 17.97 20.27 -9.54
C GLN A 116 17.37 21.67 -9.61
N LYS A 117 16.04 21.81 -9.42
CA LYS A 117 15.35 23.10 -9.43
C LYS A 117 15.89 24.06 -8.36
N GLU A 118 16.11 23.57 -7.14
CA GLU A 118 16.70 24.37 -6.05
C GLU A 118 18.12 24.84 -6.41
N THR A 119 18.93 23.97 -7.03
CA THR A 119 20.29 24.32 -7.46
C THR A 119 20.28 25.41 -8.54
N GLU A 120 19.42 25.28 -9.55
CA GLU A 120 19.28 26.27 -10.62
C GLU A 120 18.81 27.63 -10.08
N LEU A 121 17.83 27.64 -9.17
CA LEU A 121 17.36 28.86 -8.52
C LEU A 121 18.44 29.50 -7.64
N GLY A 122 19.23 28.70 -6.92
CA GLY A 122 20.37 29.18 -6.14
C GLY A 122 21.41 29.89 -7.00
N LEU A 123 21.76 29.31 -8.16
CA LEU A 123 22.72 29.88 -9.11
C LEU A 123 22.21 31.18 -9.78
N LEU A 124 20.89 31.34 -9.93
CA LEU A 124 20.29 32.57 -10.44
C LEU A 124 20.27 33.71 -9.41
N MET A 125 20.31 33.40 -8.11
CA MET A 125 20.38 34.41 -7.04
C MET A 125 21.79 34.90 -6.74
N GLU A 126 22.83 34.16 -7.19
CA GLU A 126 24.24 34.53 -6.99
C GLU A 126 24.83 35.37 -8.14
N ASN A 127 24.14 35.53 -9.28
CA ASN A 127 24.53 36.36 -10.43
C ASN A 127 23.74 37.66 -10.51
#